data_AF-A0A920PBF0-F1
#
_entry.id   AF-A0A920PBF0-F1
#
_cell.length_a   1.000
_cell.length_b   1.000
_cell.length_c   1.000
_cell.angle_alpha   90.00
_cell.angle_beta   90.00
_cell.angle_gamma   90.00
#
_symmetry.space_group_name_H-M   'P 1'
#
loop_
_entity.id
_entity.type
_entity.pdbx_description
1 polymer ?
#
loop_
_entity_poly.entity_id
_entity_poly.type
_entity_poly.pdbx_seq_one_letter_code
_entity_poly.pdbx_strand_id
1 'polypeptide(L)'
;MQFAAYNRGKKSITLNTRHPKGKEMFLDLVRVSDVVLENFRPGTMEQMGFSYEEMCKVNKGIILASVSGFGQYGPYRDRQCFDPIIQAMSGIGHQTGRGFDQPIMAEGPIMDRTAALHATIGILGALRYRDRTGEGQWLEVAMMDGGITLEEVALAMCHETKTNDFQRGGSFIQCKDGWITTGAARAVYLGAYVKTNGIR
;
A
#
# COMPACT_ATOMS: atom_id res chain seq x y z
N MET A 1 13.42 -16.41 6.38
CA MET A 1 13.59 -16.03 4.95
C MET A 1 12.98 -14.66 4.61
N GLN A 2 11.81 -14.30 5.16
CA GLN A 2 11.14 -13.01 4.87
C GLN A 2 11.96 -11.75 5.25
N PHE A 3 12.62 -11.72 6.42
CA PHE A 3 13.41 -10.54 6.83
C PHE A 3 14.51 -10.18 5.82
N ALA A 4 15.24 -11.18 5.33
CA ALA A 4 16.32 -10.99 4.36
C ALA A 4 15.81 -10.53 2.99
N ALA A 5 14.58 -10.87 2.62
CA ALA A 5 13.98 -10.47 1.34
C ALA A 5 13.71 -8.96 1.26
N TYR A 6 13.35 -8.31 2.38
CA TYR A 6 12.97 -6.89 2.42
C TYR A 6 14.01 -5.95 3.03
N ASN A 7 15.13 -6.48 3.53
CA ASN A 7 16.15 -5.70 4.24
C ASN A 7 17.56 -5.82 3.65
N ARG A 8 17.68 -6.33 2.42
CA ARG A 8 18.97 -6.39 1.71
C ARG A 8 19.56 -4.98 1.57
N GLY A 9 20.85 -4.85 1.88
CA GLY A 9 21.59 -3.58 1.75
C GLY A 9 21.37 -2.58 2.89
N LYS A 10 20.42 -2.80 3.80
CA LYS A 10 20.21 -1.93 4.96
C LYS A 10 21.32 -2.14 6.00
N LYS A 11 21.79 -1.04 6.58
CA LYS A 11 22.60 -1.06 7.81
C LYS A 11 21.66 -1.12 9.01
N SER A 12 22.04 -1.86 10.05
CA SER A 12 21.21 -2.05 11.24
C SER A 12 21.94 -1.55 12.48
N ILE A 13 21.19 -0.88 13.35
CA ILE A 13 21.58 -0.51 14.70
C ILE A 13 20.40 -0.80 15.62
N THR A 14 20.67 -1.08 16.89
CA THR A 14 19.63 -1.25 17.91
C THR A 14 19.60 -0.03 18.82
N LEU A 15 18.41 0.47 19.12
CA LEU A 15 18.23 1.67 19.92
C LEU A 15 17.03 1.51 20.86
N ASN A 16 17.23 1.80 22.15
CA ASN A 16 16.17 1.78 23.15
C ASN A 16 15.65 3.21 23.40
N THR A 17 14.57 3.57 22.71
CA THR A 17 13.91 4.88 22.80
C THR A 17 13.25 5.17 24.15
N ARG A 18 13.16 4.19 25.07
CA ARG A 18 12.69 4.42 26.45
C ARG A 18 13.76 5.04 27.34
N HIS A 19 15.04 4.88 26.98
CA HIS A 19 16.16 5.46 27.71
C HIS A 19 16.48 6.86 27.15
N PRO A 20 16.75 7.90 27.97
CA PRO A 20 17.05 9.25 27.49
C PRO A 20 18.15 9.30 26.42
N LYS A 21 19.26 8.59 26.64
CA LYS A 21 20.34 8.45 25.66
C LYS A 21 19.88 7.84 24.33
N GLY A 22 18.93 6.91 24.35
CA GLY A 22 18.37 6.37 23.11
C GLY A 22 17.56 7.42 22.35
N LYS A 23 16.80 8.28 23.06
CA LYS A 23 16.09 9.39 22.42
C LYS A 23 17.06 10.38 21.76
N GLU A 24 18.13 10.73 22.46
CA GLU A 24 19.20 11.59 21.93
C GLU A 24 19.83 10.99 20.66
N MET A 25 20.24 9.72 20.72
CA MET A 25 20.81 9.02 19.55
C MET A 25 19.84 8.97 18.36
N PHE A 26 18.53 8.84 18.59
CA PHE A 26 17.55 8.90 17.51
C PHE A 26 17.52 10.29 16.87
N LEU A 27 17.49 11.36 17.67
CA LEU A 27 17.52 12.73 17.16
C LEU A 27 18.85 13.06 16.46
N ASP A 28 19.98 12.50 16.91
CA ASP A 28 21.26 12.62 16.20
C ASP A 28 21.18 12.05 14.79
N LEU A 29 20.51 10.90 14.62
CA LEU A 29 20.27 10.31 13.30
C LEU A 29 19.33 11.18 12.46
N VAL A 30 18.26 11.73 13.06
CA VAL A 30 17.33 12.63 12.37
C VAL A 30 18.06 13.87 11.83
N ARG A 31 19.03 14.43 12.55
CA ARG A 31 19.81 15.60 12.10
C ARG A 31 20.55 15.38 10.78
N VAL A 32 20.96 14.14 10.51
CA VAL A 32 21.75 13.79 9.32
C VAL A 32 20.96 12.98 8.30
N SER A 33 19.68 12.72 8.56
CA SER A 33 18.81 11.92 7.70
C SER A 33 17.90 12.80 6.86
N ASP A 34 17.60 12.33 5.66
CA ASP A 34 16.61 12.95 4.78
C ASP A 34 15.18 12.52 5.11
N VAL A 35 15.03 11.26 5.52
CA VAL A 35 13.73 10.59 5.68
C VAL A 35 13.73 9.73 6.93
N VAL A 36 12.67 9.84 7.73
CA VAL A 36 12.27 8.85 8.73
C VAL A 36 11.04 8.13 8.19
N LEU A 37 11.12 6.80 8.09
CA LEU A 37 9.98 5.96 7.74
C LEU A 37 9.57 5.13 8.95
N GLU A 38 8.29 5.14 9.28
CA GLU A 38 7.74 4.39 10.39
C GLU A 38 6.38 3.79 10.01
N ASN A 39 6.03 2.68 10.67
CA ASN A 39 4.77 1.98 10.47
C ASN A 39 4.13 1.55 11.80
N PHE A 40 4.34 2.35 12.85
CA PHE A 40 3.70 2.12 14.13
C PHE A 40 2.21 2.49 14.07
N ARG A 41 1.48 2.17 15.14
CA ARG A 41 0.12 2.67 15.30
C ARG A 41 0.14 4.20 15.39
N PRO A 42 -0.86 4.90 14.84
CA PRO A 42 -0.98 6.34 15.00
C PRO A 42 -0.79 6.80 16.45
N GLY A 43 -0.04 7.88 16.64
CA GLY A 43 0.31 8.42 17.97
C GLY A 43 1.47 7.73 18.70
N THR A 44 1.96 6.57 18.23
CA THR A 44 3.09 5.87 18.90
C THR A 44 4.37 6.71 18.88
N MET A 45 4.70 7.32 17.74
CA MET A 45 5.88 8.19 17.62
C MET A 45 5.79 9.42 18.52
N GLU A 46 4.60 10.02 18.63
CA GLU A 46 4.34 11.15 19.53
C GLU A 46 4.52 10.73 21.01
N GLN A 47 3.94 9.60 21.42
CA GLN A 47 4.11 9.04 22.77
C GLN A 47 5.59 8.73 23.09
N MET A 48 6.37 8.37 22.08
CA MET A 48 7.81 8.16 22.22
C MET A 48 8.61 9.48 22.34
N GLY A 49 7.99 10.62 22.03
CA GLY A 49 8.59 11.96 22.04
C GLY A 49 9.23 12.34 20.70
N PHE A 50 8.77 11.77 19.60
CA PHE A 50 9.30 11.98 18.25
C PHE A 50 8.17 12.37 17.30
N SER A 51 7.35 13.36 17.68
CA SER A 51 6.41 13.94 16.73
C SER A 51 7.15 14.61 15.57
N TYR A 52 6.44 14.89 14.48
CA TYR A 52 7.03 15.58 13.34
C TYR A 52 7.60 16.95 13.73
N GLU A 53 6.92 17.67 14.63
CA GLU A 53 7.34 18.96 15.17
C GLU A 53 8.64 18.84 15.96
N GLU A 54 8.79 17.79 16.79
CA GLU A 54 10.05 17.53 17.51
C GLU A 54 11.21 17.24 16.55
N MET A 55 10.97 16.49 15.47
CA MET A 55 11.99 16.26 14.44
C MET A 55 12.36 17.55 13.70
N CYS A 56 11.38 18.39 13.38
CA CYS A 56 11.60 19.68 12.71
C CYS A 56 12.50 20.63 13.52
N LYS A 57 12.47 20.55 14.86
CA LYS A 57 13.36 21.36 15.72
C LYS A 57 14.84 21.07 15.48
N VAL A 58 15.18 19.84 15.12
CA VAL A 58 16.57 19.43 14.87
C VAL A 58 16.91 19.37 13.38
N ASN A 59 15.90 19.21 12.50
CA ASN A 59 16.08 19.19 11.05
C ASN A 59 14.80 19.69 10.35
N LYS A 60 14.81 20.94 9.86
CA LYS A 60 13.67 21.54 9.13
C LYS A 60 13.37 20.89 7.77
N GLY A 61 14.35 20.17 7.21
CA GLY A 61 14.24 19.47 5.93
C GLY A 61 13.85 18.00 6.08
N ILE A 62 13.49 17.54 7.28
CA ILE A 62 13.17 16.13 7.51
C ILE A 62 11.84 15.76 6.86
N ILE A 63 11.81 14.59 6.21
CA ILE A 63 10.55 14.00 5.74
C ILE A 63 10.19 12.87 6.71
N LEU A 64 9.01 12.94 7.31
CA LEU A 64 8.45 11.82 8.07
C LEU A 64 7.43 11.10 7.19
N ALA A 65 7.59 9.80 6.98
CA ALA A 65 6.63 8.96 6.28
C ALA A 65 6.02 7.95 7.25
N SER A 66 4.73 8.12 7.53
CA SER A 66 3.95 7.30 8.45
C SER A 66 3.01 6.38 7.68
N VAL A 67 3.25 5.07 7.73
CA VAL A 67 2.43 4.07 7.03
C VAL A 67 1.58 3.29 8.04
N SER A 68 0.26 3.41 7.95
CA SER A 68 -0.66 2.71 8.84
C SER A 68 -1.81 2.06 8.08
N GLY A 69 -2.58 1.19 8.74
CA GLY A 69 -3.70 0.50 8.10
C GLY A 69 -4.78 1.45 7.58
N PHE A 70 -5.22 2.39 8.43
CA PHE A 70 -6.37 3.26 8.19
C PHE A 70 -6.03 4.75 8.21
N GLY A 71 -4.74 5.11 8.12
CA GLY A 71 -4.28 6.50 8.17
C GLY A 71 -4.01 7.01 9.60
N GLN A 72 -3.70 8.29 9.71
CA GLN A 72 -3.42 8.96 10.99
C GLN A 72 -4.66 9.60 11.63
N TYR A 73 -5.78 9.66 10.91
CA TYR A 73 -7.04 10.27 11.34
C TYR A 73 -8.27 9.45 10.95
N GLY A 74 -9.44 9.92 11.37
CA GLY A 74 -10.72 9.28 11.06
C GLY A 74 -11.11 8.19 12.06
N PRO A 75 -12.32 7.63 11.88
CA PRO A 75 -12.94 6.74 12.87
C PRO A 75 -12.24 5.38 13.03
N TYR A 76 -11.38 5.01 12.09
CA TYR A 76 -10.69 3.72 12.08
C TYR A 76 -9.21 3.80 12.44
N ARG A 77 -8.66 5.00 12.71
CA ARG A 77 -7.23 5.20 12.94
C ARG A 77 -6.65 4.31 14.04
N ASP A 78 -7.43 4.04 15.09
CA ASP A 78 -6.99 3.29 16.27
C ASP A 78 -7.21 1.77 16.14
N ARG A 79 -7.75 1.30 15.00
CA ARG A 79 -7.99 -0.12 14.75
C ARG A 79 -6.70 -0.83 14.38
N GLN A 80 -6.54 -2.04 14.92
CA GLN A 80 -5.49 -2.94 14.46
C GLN A 80 -5.73 -3.35 13.02
N CYS A 81 -4.66 -3.41 12.24
CA CYS A 81 -4.76 -3.63 10.83
C CYS A 81 -3.60 -4.51 10.34
N PHE A 82 -3.94 -5.41 9.43
CA PHE A 82 -3.03 -6.25 8.68
C PHE A 82 -3.57 -6.37 7.26
N ASP A 83 -2.71 -6.77 6.32
CA ASP A 83 -3.05 -6.90 4.90
C ASP A 83 -4.40 -7.63 4.63
N PRO A 84 -4.69 -8.80 5.23
CA PRO A 84 -5.98 -9.48 5.06
C PRO A 84 -7.21 -8.65 5.44
N ILE A 85 -7.09 -7.79 6.46
CA ILE A 85 -8.20 -6.95 6.93
C ILE A 85 -8.50 -5.89 5.87
N ILE A 86 -7.46 -5.28 5.30
CA ILE A 86 -7.64 -4.30 4.22
C ILE A 86 -8.16 -4.98 2.95
N GLN A 87 -7.66 -6.17 2.61
CA GLN A 87 -8.18 -6.91 1.46
C GLN A 87 -9.69 -7.20 1.58
N ALA A 88 -10.14 -7.55 2.79
CA ALA A 88 -11.56 -7.76 3.04
C ALA A 88 -12.35 -6.44 3.00
N MET A 89 -11.84 -5.40 3.64
CA MET A 89 -12.55 -4.12 3.78
C MET A 89 -12.57 -3.28 2.51
N SER A 90 -11.54 -3.34 1.67
CA SER A 90 -11.48 -2.58 0.42
C SER A 90 -12.41 -3.14 -0.66
N GLY A 91 -12.78 -4.42 -0.57
CA GLY A 91 -13.58 -5.13 -1.56
C GLY A 91 -12.78 -5.99 -2.53
N ILE A 92 -11.45 -5.92 -2.51
CA ILE A 92 -10.59 -6.69 -3.43
C ILE A 92 -10.74 -8.20 -3.27
N GLY A 93 -11.00 -8.68 -2.05
CA GLY A 93 -11.28 -10.10 -1.81
C GLY A 93 -12.55 -10.57 -2.52
N HIS A 94 -13.58 -9.71 -2.57
CA HIS A 94 -14.82 -10.01 -3.29
C HIS A 94 -14.59 -10.00 -4.81
N GLN A 95 -13.84 -9.03 -5.34
CA GLN A 95 -13.50 -8.97 -6.76
C GLN A 95 -12.64 -10.16 -7.21
N THR A 96 -11.67 -10.56 -6.39
CA THR A 96 -10.80 -11.71 -6.68
C THR A 96 -11.59 -13.01 -6.66
N GLY A 97 -12.57 -13.14 -5.75
CA GLY A 97 -13.51 -14.26 -5.71
C GLY A 97 -14.50 -14.32 -6.88
N ARG A 98 -14.69 -13.27 -7.68
CA ARG A 98 -15.55 -13.28 -8.90
C ARG A 98 -16.94 -13.94 -8.71
N GLY A 99 -17.57 -13.76 -7.55
CA GLY A 99 -18.88 -14.37 -7.26
C GLY A 99 -18.86 -15.85 -6.84
N PHE A 100 -17.69 -16.42 -6.50
CA PHE A 100 -17.63 -17.65 -5.69
C PHE A 100 -18.38 -17.44 -4.36
N ASP A 101 -18.72 -18.56 -3.71
CA ASP A 101 -19.49 -18.62 -2.45
C ASP A 101 -18.84 -17.86 -1.28
N GLN A 102 -17.55 -17.53 -1.40
CA GLN A 102 -16.82 -16.71 -0.44
C GLN A 102 -15.79 -15.80 -1.13
N PRO A 103 -15.47 -14.62 -0.56
CA PRO A 103 -14.34 -13.80 -0.98
C PRO A 103 -13.03 -14.59 -0.96
N ILE A 104 -12.16 -14.35 -1.95
CA ILE A 104 -10.84 -14.99 -2.05
C ILE A 104 -9.80 -13.88 -1.94
N MET A 105 -8.85 -14.02 -1.03
CA MET A 105 -7.76 -13.04 -0.93
C MET A 105 -6.80 -13.18 -2.12
N ALA A 106 -6.28 -12.05 -2.59
CA ALA A 106 -5.17 -12.05 -3.52
C ALA A 106 -3.94 -12.69 -2.86
N GLU A 107 -3.15 -13.43 -3.65
CA GLU A 107 -1.94 -14.06 -3.13
C GLU A 107 -0.88 -13.01 -2.75
N GLY A 108 -0.34 -13.17 -1.54
CA GLY A 108 0.70 -12.30 -1.01
C GLY A 108 0.17 -10.97 -0.43
N PRO A 109 1.07 -10.15 0.13
CA PRO A 109 0.69 -8.95 0.87
C PRO A 109 0.52 -7.75 -0.08
N ILE A 110 -0.51 -7.80 -0.92
CA ILE A 110 -0.75 -6.81 -1.98
C ILE A 110 -1.05 -5.40 -1.41
N MET A 111 -1.71 -5.31 -0.26
CA MET A 111 -2.02 -4.04 0.40
C MET A 111 -0.76 -3.45 1.04
N ASP A 112 0.08 -4.28 1.67
CA ASP A 112 1.38 -3.80 2.19
C ASP A 112 2.28 -3.29 1.05
N ARG A 113 2.33 -4.00 -0.07
CA ARG A 113 3.11 -3.60 -1.25
C ARG A 113 2.58 -2.30 -1.85
N THR A 114 1.26 -2.18 -1.95
CA THR A 114 0.60 -0.97 -2.46
C THR A 114 0.90 0.23 -1.58
N ALA A 115 0.80 0.08 -0.26
CA ALA A 115 1.16 1.13 0.69
C ALA A 115 2.65 1.51 0.59
N ALA A 116 3.56 0.53 0.46
CA ALA A 116 4.99 0.79 0.29
C ALA A 116 5.30 1.57 -1.00
N LEU A 117 4.60 1.27 -2.10
CA LEU A 117 4.75 2.02 -3.36
C LEU A 117 4.22 3.45 -3.23
N HIS A 118 3.05 3.66 -2.61
CA HIS A 118 2.53 5.00 -2.36
C HIS A 118 3.45 5.81 -1.43
N ALA A 119 3.97 5.19 -0.37
CA ALA A 119 4.96 5.83 0.51
C ALA A 119 6.23 6.22 -0.25
N THR A 120 6.72 5.35 -1.14
CA THR A 120 7.88 5.64 -1.98
C THR A 120 7.61 6.83 -2.91
N ILE A 121 6.46 6.85 -3.58
CA ILE A 121 6.06 7.95 -4.47
C ILE A 121 5.94 9.26 -3.68
N GLY A 122 5.28 9.22 -2.51
CA GLY A 122 5.14 10.38 -1.63
C GLY A 122 6.49 10.91 -1.16
N ILE A 123 7.40 10.04 -0.72
CA ILE A 123 8.75 10.41 -0.29
C ILE A 123 9.53 11.06 -1.44
N LEU A 124 9.49 10.48 -2.64
CA LEU A 124 10.15 11.06 -3.81
C LEU A 124 9.57 12.45 -4.15
N GLY A 125 8.26 12.62 -4.05
CA GLY A 125 7.58 13.90 -4.22
C GLY A 125 8.02 14.94 -3.17
N ALA A 126 8.07 14.54 -1.89
CA ALA A 126 8.49 15.41 -0.80
C ALA A 126 9.97 15.79 -0.89
N LEU A 127 10.85 14.86 -1.28
CA LEU A 127 12.26 15.17 -1.57
C LEU A 127 12.36 16.21 -2.68
N ARG A 128 11.58 16.04 -3.76
CA ARG A 128 11.56 16.98 -4.88
C ARG A 128 11.02 18.35 -4.49
N TYR A 129 10.04 18.40 -3.59
CA TYR A 129 9.53 19.65 -3.01
C TYR A 129 10.61 20.34 -2.18
N ARG A 130 11.24 19.58 -1.26
CA ARG A 130 12.32 20.06 -0.39
C ARG A 130 13.51 20.60 -1.17
N ASP A 131 13.89 19.98 -2.28
CA ASP A 131 14.98 20.50 -3.15
C ASP A 131 14.71 21.93 -3.65
N ARG A 132 13.44 22.32 -3.74
CA ARG A 132 13.02 23.64 -4.25
C ARG A 132 12.75 24.64 -3.13
N THR A 133 12.30 24.19 -1.97
CA THR A 133 11.82 25.06 -0.89
C THR A 133 12.72 25.04 0.34
N GLY A 134 13.52 24.00 0.52
CA GLY A 134 14.27 23.72 1.74
C GLY A 134 13.43 23.11 2.88
N GLU A 135 12.14 22.88 2.65
CA GLU A 135 11.19 22.44 3.69
C GLU A 135 10.85 20.95 3.55
N GLY A 136 10.91 20.24 4.68
CA GLY A 136 10.43 18.87 4.81
C GLY A 136 8.91 18.79 4.92
N GLN A 137 8.38 17.57 4.93
CA GLN A 137 6.94 17.32 5.05
C GLN A 137 6.65 16.06 5.87
N TRP A 138 5.51 16.05 6.56
CA TRP A 138 4.93 14.82 7.10
C TRP A 138 3.98 14.22 6.07
N LEU A 139 4.29 13.01 5.63
CA LEU A 139 3.51 12.20 4.72
C LEU A 139 2.82 11.09 5.52
N GLU A 140 1.54 10.89 5.27
CA GLU A 140 0.83 9.71 5.73
C GLU A 140 0.37 8.85 4.56
N VAL A 141 0.38 7.54 4.77
CA VAL A 141 -0.15 6.56 3.81
C VAL A 141 -1.01 5.57 4.56
N ALA A 142 -2.29 5.51 4.19
CA ALA A 142 -3.20 4.47 4.64
C ALA A 142 -3.19 3.28 3.67
N MET A 143 -3.07 2.07 4.20
CA MET A 143 -3.26 0.86 3.40
C MET A 143 -4.67 0.81 2.79
N MET A 144 -5.68 1.28 3.53
CA MET A 144 -7.07 1.34 3.06
C MET A 144 -7.22 2.22 1.81
N ASP A 145 -6.55 3.37 1.74
CA ASP A 145 -6.61 4.26 0.58
C ASP A 145 -5.98 3.60 -0.66
N GLY A 146 -4.88 2.85 -0.45
CA GLY A 146 -4.29 2.00 -1.48
C GLY A 146 -5.25 0.90 -1.95
N GLY A 147 -5.97 0.27 -1.02
CA GLY A 147 -7.01 -0.71 -1.34
C GLY A 147 -8.15 -0.13 -2.16
N ILE A 148 -8.64 1.06 -1.80
CA ILE A 148 -9.67 1.79 -2.55
C ILE A 148 -9.18 2.16 -3.95
N THR A 149 -7.91 2.57 -4.06
CA THR A 149 -7.28 2.90 -5.35
C THR A 149 -7.27 1.71 -6.30
N LEU A 150 -7.00 0.50 -5.80
CA LEU A 150 -7.04 -0.72 -6.60
C LEU A 150 -8.46 -1.11 -7.03
N GLU A 151 -9.47 -0.66 -6.27
CA GLU A 151 -10.88 -0.95 -6.48
C GLU A 151 -11.63 0.17 -7.23
N GLU A 152 -10.93 1.22 -7.68
CA GLU A 152 -11.50 2.42 -8.32
C GLU A 152 -12.58 2.08 -9.36
N VAL A 153 -12.26 1.21 -10.31
CA VAL A 153 -13.20 0.87 -11.40
C VAL A 153 -14.41 0.09 -10.87
N ALA A 154 -14.21 -0.84 -9.92
CA ALA A 154 -15.32 -1.61 -9.36
C ALA A 154 -16.25 -0.70 -8.53
N LEU A 155 -15.69 0.24 -7.78
CA LEU A 155 -16.43 1.24 -7.03
C LEU A 155 -17.20 2.19 -7.95
N ALA A 156 -16.59 2.64 -9.04
CA ALA A 156 -17.27 3.47 -10.05
C ALA A 156 -18.46 2.73 -10.68
N MET A 157 -18.27 1.48 -11.09
CA MET A 157 -19.36 0.65 -11.63
C MET A 157 -20.46 0.43 -10.58
N CYS A 158 -20.10 0.19 -9.31
CA CYS A 158 -21.07 0.05 -8.21
C CYS A 158 -21.89 1.29 -8.02
N HIS A 159 -21.25 2.46 -8.12
CA HIS A 159 -21.91 3.74 -8.00
C HIS A 159 -22.92 3.96 -9.13
N GLU A 160 -22.56 3.64 -10.37
CA GLU A 160 -23.43 3.83 -11.55
C GLU A 160 -24.59 2.83 -11.58
N THR A 161 -24.31 1.55 -11.38
CA THR A 161 -25.28 0.46 -11.56
C THR A 161 -26.09 0.15 -10.30
N LYS A 162 -25.68 0.67 -9.13
CA LYS A 162 -26.28 0.38 -7.81
C LYS A 162 -26.24 -1.10 -7.41
N THR A 163 -25.40 -1.89 -8.05
CA THR A 163 -25.14 -3.30 -7.72
C THR A 163 -23.63 -3.53 -7.62
N ASN A 164 -23.20 -4.55 -6.88
CA ASN A 164 -21.83 -5.03 -6.88
C ASN A 164 -21.67 -6.34 -7.69
N ASP A 165 -22.73 -6.78 -8.38
CA ASP A 165 -22.76 -7.97 -9.22
C ASP A 165 -22.05 -7.73 -10.56
N PHE A 166 -20.72 -7.61 -10.49
CA PHE A 166 -19.87 -7.42 -11.65
C PHE A 166 -19.24 -8.73 -12.07
N GLN A 167 -19.81 -9.36 -13.10
CA GLN A 167 -19.07 -10.35 -13.87
C GLN A 167 -18.08 -9.62 -14.79
N ARG A 168 -16.88 -9.31 -14.26
CA ARG A 168 -15.74 -9.07 -15.14
C ARG A 168 -15.44 -10.40 -15.85
N GLY A 169 -15.79 -10.46 -17.14
CA GLY A 169 -15.45 -11.57 -18.02
C GLY A 169 -13.93 -11.73 -18.10
N GLY A 170 -13.35 -12.46 -17.15
CA GLY A 170 -11.95 -12.83 -17.22
C GLY A 170 -11.81 -13.96 -18.22
N SER A 171 -10.97 -13.78 -19.21
CA SER A 171 -10.81 -14.71 -20.32
C SER A 171 -9.91 -15.91 -19.97
N PHE A 172 -9.99 -16.43 -18.74
CA PHE A 172 -9.27 -17.66 -18.41
C PHE A 172 -10.00 -18.83 -19.08
N ILE A 173 -9.36 -19.42 -20.08
CA ILE A 173 -9.88 -20.54 -20.87
C ILE A 173 -9.10 -21.78 -20.46
N GLN A 174 -9.83 -22.83 -20.04
CA GLN A 174 -9.24 -24.11 -19.71
C GLN A 174 -8.74 -24.80 -20.98
N CYS A 175 -7.49 -25.26 -20.95
CA CYS A 175 -6.84 -26.03 -22.00
C CYS A 175 -6.52 -27.45 -21.48
N LYS A 176 -5.99 -28.31 -22.35
CA LYS A 176 -5.63 -29.70 -22.01
C LYS A 176 -4.61 -29.84 -20.86
N ASP A 177 -3.74 -28.85 -20.71
CA ASP A 177 -2.55 -28.87 -19.84
C ASP A 177 -2.39 -27.59 -19.01
N GLY A 178 -3.45 -26.78 -18.89
CA GLY A 178 -3.41 -25.57 -18.08
C GLY A 178 -4.49 -24.57 -18.45
N TRP A 179 -4.19 -23.28 -18.21
CA TRP A 179 -5.10 -22.17 -18.45
C TRP A 179 -4.38 -21.10 -19.28
N ILE A 180 -5.11 -20.51 -20.22
CA ILE A 180 -4.66 -19.32 -20.96
C ILE A 180 -5.57 -18.15 -20.61
N THR A 181 -5.06 -16.92 -20.70
CA THR A 181 -5.89 -15.71 -20.66
C THR A 181 -5.72 -14.92 -21.95
N THR A 182 -6.82 -14.37 -22.48
CA THR A 182 -6.78 -13.53 -23.69
C THR A 182 -7.23 -12.11 -23.36
N GLY A 183 -6.51 -11.09 -23.82
CA GLY A 183 -6.99 -9.70 -23.76
C GLY A 183 -8.07 -9.36 -24.81
N ALA A 184 -8.58 -10.36 -25.54
CA ALA A 184 -9.54 -10.24 -26.62
C ALA A 184 -10.97 -9.99 -26.07
N ALA A 185 -11.13 -8.93 -25.29
CA ALA A 185 -12.38 -8.58 -24.60
C ALA A 185 -13.57 -8.27 -25.53
N ARG A 186 -13.33 -8.13 -26.85
CA ARG A 186 -14.40 -8.00 -27.85
C ARG A 186 -14.55 -9.31 -28.62
N ALA A 187 -15.80 -9.72 -28.82
CA ALA A 187 -16.17 -10.96 -29.52
C ALA A 187 -15.46 -11.14 -30.88
N VAL A 188 -15.19 -10.06 -31.61
CA VAL A 188 -14.48 -10.08 -32.90
C VAL A 188 -13.05 -10.61 -32.76
N TYR A 189 -12.34 -10.21 -31.70
CA TYR A 189 -10.96 -10.64 -31.46
C TYR A 189 -10.91 -12.08 -30.93
N LEU A 190 -11.88 -12.47 -30.10
CA LEU A 190 -12.00 -13.84 -29.64
C LEU A 190 -12.34 -14.79 -30.80
N GLY A 191 -13.28 -14.41 -31.67
CA GLY A 191 -13.64 -15.18 -32.86
C GLY A 191 -12.47 -15.34 -33.84
N ALA A 192 -11.68 -14.28 -34.06
CA ALA A 192 -10.46 -14.36 -34.86
C ALA A 192 -9.40 -15.28 -34.22
N TYR A 193 -9.22 -15.20 -32.89
CA TYR A 193 -8.29 -16.06 -32.15
C TYR A 193 -8.69 -17.54 -32.24
N VAL A 194 -9.96 -17.86 -31.98
CA VAL A 194 -10.53 -19.21 -32.06
C VAL A 194 -10.36 -19.78 -33.47
N LYS A 195 -10.72 -18.99 -34.50
CA LYS A 195 -10.61 -19.38 -35.91
C LYS A 195 -9.16 -19.61 -36.35
N THR A 196 -8.23 -18.74 -35.95
CA THR A 196 -6.81 -18.84 -36.34
C THR A 196 -6.12 -20.04 -35.71
N ASN A 197 -6.49 -20.38 -34.47
CA ASN A 197 -5.87 -21.49 -33.74
C ASN A 197 -6.62 -22.82 -33.91
N GLY A 198 -7.64 -22.88 -34.77
CA GLY A 198 -8.41 -24.11 -35.03
C GLY A 198 -9.15 -24.64 -33.80
N ILE A 199 -9.43 -23.79 -32.83
CA ILE A 199 -10.18 -24.12 -31.62
C ILE A 199 -11.65 -24.20 -32.06
N ARG A 200 -12.31 -25.34 -31.86
CA ARG A 200 -13.75 -25.51 -32.15
C ARG A 200 -14.56 -25.37 -30.87
#